data_AF-A0A9E3JS53-F1
#
_entry.id   AF-A0A9E3JS53-F1
#
_cell.length_a   1.000
_cell.length_b   1.000
_cell.length_c   1.000
_cell.angle_alpha   90.00
_cell.angle_beta   90.00
_cell.angle_gamma   90.00
#
_symmetry.space_group_name_H-M   'P 1'
#
loop_
_entity.id
_entity.type
_entity.pdbx_description
1 polymer ?
#
loop_
_entity_poly.entity_id
_entity_poly.type
_entity_poly.pdbx_seq_one_letter_code
_entity_poly.pdbx_strand_id
1 'polypeptide(L)' 'MEWRAPANWTWRGPLGMYASKRDSRLIVPKTTPMMGWTLNFAHPGWVYVVVAIAMLPLALVLIRRLVW' A
#
# COMPACT_ATOMS: atom_id res chain seq x y z
N MET A 1 -3.08 -18.81 6.55
CA MET A 1 -3.14 -17.33 6.41
C MET A 1 -2.59 -16.94 5.05
N GLU A 2 -3.38 -16.23 4.25
CA GLU A 2 -3.06 -15.79 2.87
C GLU A 2 -1.69 -15.10 2.75
N TRP A 3 -1.35 -14.25 3.72
CA TRP A 3 -0.10 -13.49 3.74
C TRP A 3 1.18 -14.34 3.69
N ARG A 4 1.15 -15.57 4.23
CA ARG A 4 2.33 -16.45 4.25
C ARG A 4 2.54 -17.19 2.92
N ALA A 5 1.51 -17.29 2.08
CA ALA A 5 1.55 -18.06 0.84
C ALA A 5 2.44 -17.34 -0.20
N PRO A 6 3.54 -17.96 -0.66
CA PRO A 6 4.42 -17.35 -1.66
C PRO A 6 3.70 -16.94 -2.95
N ALA A 7 2.66 -17.67 -3.35
CA ALA A 7 1.87 -17.40 -4.55
C ALA A 7 1.12 -16.05 -4.52
N ASN A 8 0.89 -15.49 -3.33
CA ASN A 8 0.24 -14.18 -3.17
C ASN A 8 1.24 -13.01 -3.27
N TRP A 9 2.53 -13.29 -3.50
CA TRP A 9 3.60 -12.31 -3.61
C TRP A 9 4.27 -12.37 -4.98
N THR A 10 4.48 -11.22 -5.62
CA THR A 10 5.22 -11.17 -6.90
C THR A 10 6.72 -11.45 -6.71
N TRP A 11 7.27 -11.03 -5.57
CA TRP A 11 8.67 -11.20 -5.19
C TRP A 11 8.80 -11.07 -3.67
N ARG A 12 9.79 -11.73 -3.06
CA ARG A 12 10.12 -11.59 -1.63
C ARG A 12 11.27 -10.60 -1.45
N GLY A 13 10.96 -9.32 -1.54
CA GLY A 13 11.91 -8.22 -1.31
C GLY A 13 11.23 -6.84 -1.37
N PRO A 14 12.01 -5.75 -1.46
CA PRO A 14 11.49 -4.39 -1.25
C PRO A 14 10.32 -4.05 -2.18
N LEU A 15 10.46 -4.41 -3.46
CA LEU A 15 9.48 -4.15 -4.51
C LEU A 15 8.41 -5.24 -4.66
N GLY A 16 8.40 -6.25 -3.77
CA GLY A 16 7.41 -7.32 -3.79
C GLY A 16 6.00 -6.79 -3.54
N MET A 17 5.07 -7.06 -4.44
CA MET A 17 3.67 -6.69 -4.28
C MET A 17 2.87 -7.86 -3.73
N TYR A 18 1.94 -7.57 -2.84
CA TYR A 18 1.02 -8.55 -2.27
C TYR A 18 -0.36 -8.42 -2.90
N ALA A 19 -0.96 -9.54 -3.28
CA ALA A 19 -2.32 -9.58 -3.79
C ALA A 19 -3.03 -10.87 -3.35
N SER A 20 -4.07 -10.75 -2.54
CA SER A 20 -4.99 -11.85 -2.23
C SER A 20 -6.42 -11.34 -2.07
N LYS A 21 -7.35 -11.87 -2.88
CA LYS A 21 -8.79 -11.59 -2.76
C LYS A 21 -9.42 -12.18 -1.49
N ARG A 22 -8.73 -13.15 -0.86
CA ARG A 22 -9.18 -13.84 0.35
C ARG A 22 -8.70 -13.16 1.63
N ASP A 23 -7.76 -12.22 1.52
CA ASP A 23 -7.31 -11.40 2.63
C ASP A 23 -8.08 -10.07 2.62
N SER A 24 -8.92 -9.85 3.63
CA SER A 24 -9.75 -8.64 3.73
C SER A 24 -8.98 -7.39 4.14
N ARG A 25 -7.70 -7.51 4.51
CA ARG A 25 -6.89 -6.37 4.93
C ARG A 25 -6.42 -5.56 3.72
N LEU A 26 -6.57 -4.25 3.81
CA LEU A 26 -6.06 -3.29 2.82
C LEU A 26 -4.55 -3.09 2.93
N ILE A 27 -4.03 -3.03 4.16
CA ILE A 27 -2.61 -2.81 4.46
C ILE A 27 -2.10 -4.02 5.25
N VAL A 28 -0.98 -4.58 4.82
CA VAL A 28 -0.35 -5.77 5.43
C VAL A 28 1.15 -5.53 5.60
N PRO A 29 1.82 -6.15 6.60
CA PRO A 29 3.26 -6.01 6.73
C PRO A 29 3.97 -6.63 5.53
N LYS A 30 5.15 -6.16 5.15
CA LYS A 30 6.01 -6.87 4.18
C LYS A 30 6.55 -8.16 4.81
N THR A 31 6.87 -9.16 3.98
CA THR A 31 7.45 -10.43 4.45
C THR A 31 8.74 -10.24 5.24
N THR A 32 9.52 -9.22 4.88
CA THR A 32 10.70 -8.79 5.62
C THR A 32 10.28 -7.59 6.48
N PRO A 33 10.20 -7.72 7.83
CA PRO A 33 9.63 -6.68 8.70
C PRO A 33 10.28 -5.30 8.57
N MET A 34 11.58 -5.26 8.29
CA MET A 34 12.33 -4.01 8.08
C MET A 34 11.86 -3.19 6.87
N MET A 35 11.13 -3.81 5.93
CA MET A 35 10.59 -3.13 4.74
C MET A 35 9.24 -2.44 5.00
N GLY A 36 8.73 -2.50 6.24
CA GLY A 36 7.50 -1.82 6.63
C GLY A 36 6.24 -2.52 6.12
N TRP A 37 5.30 -1.73 5.60
CA TRP A 37 3.96 -2.17 5.20
C TRP A 37 3.75 -2.07 3.69
N THR A 38 2.75 -2.79 3.18
CA THR A 38 2.35 -2.76 1.78
C THR A 38 0.85 -2.85 1.63
N LEU A 39 0.36 -2.52 0.44
CA LEU A 39 -1.04 -2.68 0.10
C LEU A 39 -1.31 -4.10 -0.37
N ASN A 40 -2.50 -4.60 -0.04
CA ASN A 40 -3.09 -5.70 -0.77
C ASN A 40 -3.71 -5.16 -2.06
N PHE A 41 -3.03 -5.34 -3.19
CA PHE A 41 -3.49 -4.85 -4.50
C PHE A 41 -4.74 -5.59 -5.04
N ALA A 42 -5.19 -6.65 -4.37
CA ALA A 42 -6.47 -7.29 -4.65
C ALA A 42 -7.65 -6.67 -3.88
N HIS A 43 -7.39 -5.83 -2.87
CA HIS A 43 -8.44 -5.20 -2.06
C HIS A 43 -8.96 -3.94 -2.78
N PRO A 44 -10.28 -3.76 -3.02
CA PRO A 44 -10.82 -2.68 -3.85
C PRO A 44 -10.39 -1.27 -3.40
N GLY A 45 -10.15 -1.09 -2.10
CA GLY A 45 -9.67 0.17 -1.54
C GLY A 45 -8.22 0.56 -1.83
N TRP A 46 -7.39 -0.28 -2.46
CA TRP A 46 -5.98 0.04 -2.73
C TRP A 46 -5.83 1.30 -3.58
N VAL A 47 -6.75 1.52 -4.52
CA VAL A 47 -6.75 2.69 -5.41
C VAL A 47 -6.90 4.00 -4.63
N TYR A 48 -7.75 4.01 -3.59
CA TYR A 48 -7.93 5.21 -2.77
C TYR A 48 -6.67 5.58 -2.00
N VAL A 49 -5.91 4.59 -1.52
CA VAL A 49 -4.64 4.85 -0.83
C VAL A 49 -3.60 5.42 -1.79
N VAL A 50 -3.50 4.85 -3.00
CA VAL A 50 -2.56 5.35 -4.01
C VAL A 50 -2.91 6.78 -4.43
N VAL A 51 -4.19 7.06 -4.69
CA VAL A 51 -4.66 8.41 -5.02
C VAL A 51 -4.41 9.38 -3.87
N ALA A 52 -4.69 9.00 -2.62
CA ALA A 52 -4.44 9.84 -1.46
C ALA A 52 -2.95 10.22 -1.34
N ILE A 53 -2.05 9.24 -1.50
CA ILE A 53 -0.59 9.48 -1.46
C ILE A 53 -0.16 10.38 -2.61
N ALA A 54 -0.66 10.14 -3.83
CA ALA A 54 -0.34 10.95 -5.00
C ALA A 54 -0.80 12.41 -4.87
N MET A 55 -1.89 12.66 -4.14
CA MET A 55 -2.45 14.00 -3.92
C MET A 55 -1.77 14.78 -2.77
N LEU A 56 -0.98 14.12 -1.91
CA LEU A 56 -0.32 14.78 -0.77
C LEU A 56 0.53 16.00 -1.18
N PRO A 57 1.39 15.95 -2.21
CA PRO A 57 2.20 17.11 -2.60
C PRO A 57 1.36 18.31 -3.02
N LEU A 58 0.28 18.06 -3.79
CA LEU A 58 -0.64 19.12 -4.21
C LEU A 58 -1.37 19.73 -2.99
N ALA A 59 -1.87 18.88 -2.09
CA ALA A 59 -2.52 19.34 -0.87
C ALA A 59 -1.57 20.22 -0.03
N LEU A 60 -0.30 19.82 0.11
CA LEU A 60 0.72 20.59 0.84
C LEU A 60 1.00 21.96 0.19
N VAL A 61 1.07 22.03 -1.14
CA VAL A 61 1.24 23.30 -1.86
C VAL A 61 0.04 24.22 -1.66
N LEU A 62 -1.18 23.68 -1.78
CA LEU A 62 -2.42 24.45 -1.60
C LEU A 62 -2.57 24.96 -0.16
N ILE A 63 -2.33 24.11 0.84
CA ILE A 63 -2.34 24.50 2.25
C ILE A 63 -1.32 25.62 2.49
N ARG A 64 -0.10 25.49 1.96
CA ARG A 64 0.92 26.54 2.08
C ARG A 64 0.46 27.88 1.50
N ARG A 65 -0.30 27.89 0.40
CA ARG A 65 -0.85 29.11 -0.23
C ARG A 65 -2.04 29.73 0.53
N LEU A 66 -2.73 28.94 1.35
CA LEU A 66 -3.87 29.43 2.14
C LEU A 66 -3.42 29.99 3.50
N VAL A 67 -2.26 29.57 3.99
CA VAL A 67 -1.70 29.97 5.29
C VAL A 67 -0.79 31.21 5.18
N TRP A 68 -0.23 31.49 4.00
CA TRP A 68 0.70 32.60 3.73
C TRP A 68 0.25 33.40 2.51
#